data_AF-A0A6J1QXT2-F1
#
_entry.id   AF-A0A6J1QXT2-F1
#
_cell.length_a   1.000
_cell.length_b   1.000
_cell.length_c   1.000
_cell.angle_alpha   90.00
_cell.angle_beta   90.00
_cell.angle_gamma   90.00
#
_symmetry.space_group_name_H-M   'P 1'
#
loop_
_entity.id
_entity.type
_entity.pdbx_description
1 polymer ?
#
loop_
_entity_poly.entity_id
_entity_poly.type
_entity_poly.pdbx_seq_one_letter_code
_entity_poly.pdbx_strand_id
1 'polypeptide(L)'
;MVQELLDFKDKMDNIVNTCFHKNEKFANSLKEAFEAFINQRANKPAELIAKFVDCKLRAGNKEATEEELERLLDKIMVLFRFIHGKDVFEAFYKKDLAKRLLVGKSASVDAEKSMLSKLKQECGGGFTSKLEGMFKDMELSKDINIAFKQYAGNLQSELVASNLDLTVSILTMGYWPTYPVMEVTLPMEMVQYQDVFNKFYLGKHSGRKLQWQPTLGHCVLKAWFNQGNKELQVSLFQALVLILFNDGDNLSLEDIKAATNIEDGELRRTLQSLACGKARVLQKNPRGRDVADNDRFVFNAEFTNKLFRIKINQIQMKETNEEQKATEERVYQDRQYQIDAAIVRIMKMRKTLTHNLLISELYNQLKFPVKPADLKKRIESLIDRDYMERDKDNANQYNYVA
;
A
#
# COMPACT_ATOMS: atom_id res chain seq x y z
N MET A 1 -21.98 1.45 -2.29
CA MET A 1 -21.49 2.78 -2.75
C MET A 1 -20.88 2.75 -4.14
N VAL A 2 -19.62 2.31 -4.36
CA VAL A 2 -18.99 2.44 -5.71
C VAL A 2 -19.76 1.67 -6.78
N GLN A 3 -20.20 0.43 -6.49
CA GLN A 3 -21.05 -0.33 -7.41
C GLN A 3 -22.35 0.40 -7.74
N GLU A 4 -23.07 0.89 -6.74
CA GLU A 4 -24.32 1.65 -6.94
C GLU A 4 -24.09 2.95 -7.75
N LEU A 5 -22.94 3.61 -7.59
CA LEU A 5 -22.59 4.78 -8.39
C LEU A 5 -22.33 4.43 -9.85
N LEU A 6 -21.69 3.28 -10.11
CA LEU A 6 -21.50 2.75 -11.47
C LEU A 6 -22.85 2.42 -12.11
N ASP A 7 -23.71 1.68 -11.40
CA ASP A 7 -25.03 1.28 -11.88
C ASP A 7 -25.92 2.50 -12.13
N PHE A 8 -25.85 3.51 -11.24
CA PHE A 8 -26.57 4.77 -11.41
C PHE A 8 -26.05 5.56 -12.63
N LYS A 9 -24.73 5.61 -12.83
CA LYS A 9 -24.13 6.25 -14.01
C LYS A 9 -24.57 5.58 -15.30
N ASP A 10 -24.54 4.25 -15.36
CA ASP A 10 -25.00 3.47 -16.51
C ASP A 10 -26.49 3.75 -16.81
N LYS A 11 -27.34 3.79 -15.77
CA LYS A 11 -28.75 4.12 -15.93
C LYS A 11 -28.97 5.52 -16.49
N MET A 12 -28.25 6.52 -15.97
CA MET A 12 -28.39 7.91 -16.44
C MET A 12 -27.85 8.08 -17.86
N ASP A 13 -26.71 7.46 -18.19
CA ASP A 13 -26.17 7.47 -19.56
C ASP A 13 -27.14 6.82 -20.55
N ASN A 14 -27.79 5.72 -20.16
CA ASN A 14 -28.78 5.07 -21.02
C ASN A 14 -29.97 5.99 -21.30
N ILE A 15 -30.46 6.74 -20.30
CA ILE A 15 -31.55 7.71 -20.49
C ILE A 15 -31.12 8.85 -21.43
N VAL A 16 -29.90 9.39 -21.25
CA VAL A 16 -29.38 10.44 -22.14
C VAL A 16 -29.21 9.94 -23.58
N ASN A 17 -28.74 8.71 -23.75
CA ASN A 17 -28.53 8.12 -25.07
C ASN A 17 -29.84 7.78 -25.78
N THR A 18 -30.80 7.17 -25.08
CA THR A 18 -32.04 6.65 -25.67
C THR A 18 -33.17 7.67 -25.68
N CYS A 19 -33.49 8.27 -24.54
CA CYS A 19 -34.62 9.20 -24.42
C CYS A 19 -34.27 10.60 -24.94
N PHE A 20 -33.04 11.06 -24.69
CA PHE A 20 -32.59 12.40 -25.10
C PHE A 20 -31.75 12.40 -26.38
N HIS A 21 -31.70 11.28 -27.12
CA HIS A 21 -31.03 11.17 -28.42
C HIS A 21 -29.58 11.69 -28.43
N LYS A 22 -28.82 11.42 -27.35
CA LYS A 22 -27.44 11.90 -27.16
C LYS A 22 -27.29 13.43 -27.19
N ASN A 23 -28.29 14.16 -26.72
CA ASN A 23 -28.23 15.62 -26.64
C ASN A 23 -27.06 16.07 -25.73
N GLU A 24 -26.15 16.86 -26.29
CA GLU A 24 -24.93 17.30 -25.60
C GLU A 24 -25.21 18.14 -24.36
N LYS A 25 -26.29 18.94 -24.33
CA LYS A 25 -26.63 19.76 -23.16
C LYS A 25 -26.94 18.87 -21.96
N PHE A 26 -27.74 17.82 -22.16
CA PHE A 26 -28.03 16.85 -21.10
C PHE A 26 -26.80 16.06 -20.69
N ALA A 27 -25.94 15.69 -21.65
CA ALA A 27 -24.68 15.01 -21.34
C ALA A 27 -23.74 15.87 -20.47
N ASN A 28 -23.66 17.19 -20.76
CA ASN A 28 -22.84 18.12 -19.99
C ASN A 28 -23.44 18.37 -18.59
N SER A 29 -24.75 18.63 -18.50
CA SER A 29 -25.42 18.78 -17.20
C SER A 29 -25.30 17.52 -16.34
N LEU A 30 -25.32 16.34 -16.94
CA LEU A 30 -25.09 15.09 -16.22
C LEU A 30 -23.68 15.01 -15.65
N LYS A 31 -22.65 15.36 -16.44
CA LYS A 31 -21.25 15.39 -15.98
C LYS A 31 -21.07 16.37 -14.83
N GLU A 32 -21.58 17.59 -14.98
CA GLU A 32 -21.51 18.63 -13.94
C GLU A 32 -22.22 18.20 -12.65
N ALA A 33 -23.40 17.60 -12.76
CA ALA A 33 -24.13 17.08 -11.61
C ALA A 33 -23.34 15.97 -10.89
N PHE A 34 -22.76 15.02 -11.65
CA PHE A 34 -21.94 13.93 -11.09
C PHE A 34 -20.70 14.45 -10.38
N GLU A 35 -20.00 15.42 -10.97
CA GLU A 35 -18.87 16.07 -10.32
C GLU A 35 -19.31 16.81 -9.05
N ALA A 36 -20.42 17.54 -9.09
CA ALA A 36 -20.91 18.29 -7.94
C ALA A 36 -21.25 17.37 -6.74
N PHE A 37 -22.08 16.34 -6.94
CA PHE A 37 -22.56 15.54 -5.80
C PHE A 37 -21.49 14.58 -5.25
N ILE A 38 -20.61 14.02 -6.10
CA ILE A 38 -19.54 13.11 -5.64
C ILE A 38 -18.61 13.87 -4.69
N ASN A 39 -18.25 15.11 -5.04
CA ASN A 39 -17.31 15.91 -4.26
C ASN A 39 -17.93 16.57 -3.02
N GLN A 40 -19.25 16.48 -2.79
CA GLN A 40 -19.85 16.87 -1.50
C GLN A 40 -19.28 16.03 -0.34
N ARG A 41 -18.84 14.81 -0.62
CA ARG A 41 -18.22 13.91 0.36
C ARG A 41 -16.69 13.93 0.32
N ALA A 42 -16.06 15.09 0.25
CA ALA A 42 -14.61 15.30 0.41
C ALA A 42 -13.71 14.11 -0.07
N ASN A 43 -12.99 13.44 0.84
CA ASN A 43 -11.97 12.44 0.49
C ASN A 43 -12.50 11.00 0.35
N LYS A 44 -13.70 10.68 0.88
CA LYS A 44 -14.16 9.29 1.00
C LYS A 44 -14.43 8.60 -0.36
N PRO A 45 -14.98 9.27 -1.39
CA PRO A 45 -15.14 8.70 -2.72
C PRO A 45 -13.82 8.21 -3.31
N ALA A 46 -12.74 9.01 -3.20
CA ALA A 46 -11.43 8.67 -3.71
C ALA A 46 -10.88 7.37 -3.08
N GLU A 47 -10.94 7.28 -1.75
CA GLU A 47 -10.54 6.08 -1.01
C GLU A 47 -11.36 4.85 -1.42
N LEU A 48 -12.69 4.98 -1.45
CA LEU A 48 -13.56 3.85 -1.75
C LEU A 48 -13.40 3.36 -3.19
N ILE A 49 -13.11 4.24 -4.14
CA ILE A 49 -12.77 3.82 -5.51
C ILE A 49 -11.43 3.08 -5.54
N ALA A 50 -10.40 3.57 -4.86
CA ALA A 50 -9.11 2.86 -4.78
C ALA A 50 -9.28 1.44 -4.20
N LYS A 51 -10.02 1.31 -3.09
CA LYS A 51 -10.34 0.02 -2.46
C LYS A 51 -11.18 -0.88 -3.35
N PHE A 52 -12.11 -0.31 -4.13
CA PHE A 52 -12.93 -1.07 -5.06
C PHE A 52 -12.08 -1.64 -6.21
N VAL A 53 -11.16 -0.84 -6.77
CA VAL A 53 -10.21 -1.30 -7.78
C VAL A 53 -9.32 -2.40 -7.22
N ASP A 54 -8.79 -2.24 -6.01
CA ASP A 54 -7.99 -3.27 -5.33
C ASP A 54 -8.75 -4.60 -5.20
N CYS A 55 -10.00 -4.57 -4.74
CA CYS A 55 -10.83 -5.77 -4.67
C CYS A 55 -11.00 -6.47 -6.03
N LYS A 56 -11.14 -5.71 -7.12
CA LYS A 56 -11.32 -6.27 -8.48
C LYS A 56 -10.03 -6.82 -9.08
N LEU A 57 -8.88 -6.28 -8.70
CA LEU A 57 -7.56 -6.72 -9.17
C LEU A 57 -6.93 -7.84 -8.32
N ARG A 58 -7.56 -8.28 -7.22
CA ARG A 58 -7.05 -9.38 -6.40
C ARG A 58 -7.34 -10.77 -6.99
N ALA A 59 -6.37 -11.67 -6.83
CA ALA A 59 -6.47 -13.08 -7.17
C ALA A 59 -7.58 -13.75 -6.35
N GLY A 60 -8.65 -14.16 -7.03
CA GLY A 60 -9.88 -14.71 -6.41
C GLY A 60 -11.16 -14.25 -7.08
N ASN A 61 -11.10 -13.19 -7.90
CA ASN A 61 -12.22 -12.70 -8.69
C ASN A 61 -12.42 -13.56 -9.96
N LYS A 62 -12.65 -14.86 -9.78
CA LYS A 62 -12.78 -15.87 -10.87
C LYS A 62 -14.05 -15.72 -11.72
N GLU A 63 -14.92 -14.77 -11.39
CA GLU A 63 -16.23 -14.60 -12.04
C GLU A 63 -16.20 -13.64 -13.22
N ALA A 64 -15.11 -12.89 -13.44
CA ALA A 64 -15.01 -11.94 -14.54
C ALA A 64 -13.94 -12.38 -15.56
N THR A 65 -14.31 -12.35 -16.83
CA THR A 65 -13.37 -12.46 -17.95
C THR A 65 -12.46 -11.22 -17.99
N GLU A 66 -11.30 -11.34 -18.65
CA GLU A 66 -10.39 -10.20 -18.82
C GLU A 66 -11.06 -9.02 -19.55
N GLU A 67 -11.94 -9.31 -20.52
CA GLU A 67 -12.73 -8.29 -21.22
C GLU A 67 -13.72 -7.56 -20.30
N GLU A 68 -14.42 -8.30 -19.43
CA GLU A 68 -15.35 -7.70 -18.47
C GLU A 68 -14.61 -6.87 -17.43
N LEU A 69 -13.43 -7.34 -16.99
CA LEU A 69 -12.58 -6.59 -16.09
C LEU A 69 -12.11 -5.28 -16.73
N GLU A 70 -11.65 -5.32 -17.98
CA GLU A 70 -11.20 -4.14 -18.71
C GLU A 70 -12.33 -3.11 -18.88
N ARG A 71 -13.53 -3.56 -19.28
CA ARG A 71 -14.73 -2.70 -19.35
C ARG A 71 -15.09 -2.09 -17.99
N LEU A 72 -14.94 -2.86 -16.92
CA LEU A 72 -15.20 -2.36 -15.57
C LEU A 72 -14.16 -1.30 -15.17
N LEU A 73 -12.88 -1.50 -15.47
CA LEU A 73 -11.82 -0.52 -15.21
C LEU A 73 -12.10 0.78 -15.97
N ASP A 74 -12.54 0.72 -17.23
CA ASP A 74 -12.93 1.91 -17.99
C ASP A 74 -14.08 2.68 -17.33
N LYS A 75 -15.13 1.98 -16.87
CA LYS A 75 -16.23 2.62 -16.14
C LYS A 75 -15.77 3.27 -14.84
N ILE A 76 -14.86 2.63 -14.12
CA ILE A 76 -14.26 3.20 -12.90
C ILE A 76 -13.46 4.47 -13.25
N MET A 77 -12.72 4.46 -14.36
CA MET A 77 -11.95 5.63 -14.79
C MET A 77 -12.87 6.82 -15.13
N VAL A 78 -14.07 6.58 -15.66
CA VAL A 78 -15.07 7.65 -15.85
C VAL A 78 -15.46 8.27 -14.50
N LEU A 79 -15.73 7.47 -13.47
CA LEU A 79 -16.02 7.99 -12.12
C LEU A 79 -14.80 8.69 -11.50
N PHE A 80 -13.61 8.18 -11.74
CA PHE A 80 -12.36 8.77 -11.25
C PHE A 80 -12.14 10.20 -11.77
N ARG A 81 -12.54 10.49 -13.02
CA ARG A 81 -12.46 11.85 -13.57
C ARG A 81 -13.23 12.87 -12.74
N PHE A 82 -14.40 12.49 -12.22
CA PHE A 82 -15.26 13.36 -11.43
C PHE A 82 -14.74 13.66 -10.03
N ILE A 83 -13.68 12.99 -9.55
CA ILE A 83 -13.16 13.20 -8.19
C ILE A 83 -12.10 14.31 -8.17
N HIS A 84 -12.19 15.20 -7.18
CA HIS A 84 -11.18 16.22 -6.91
C HIS A 84 -9.98 15.66 -6.14
N GLY A 85 -10.18 14.82 -5.12
CA GLY A 85 -9.11 14.25 -4.29
C GLY A 85 -8.32 13.09 -4.94
N LYS A 86 -7.73 13.30 -6.13
CA LYS A 86 -6.98 12.25 -6.86
C LYS A 86 -5.70 11.79 -6.13
N ASP A 87 -5.12 12.65 -5.32
CA ASP A 87 -3.98 12.37 -4.44
C ASP A 87 -4.34 11.37 -3.32
N VAL A 88 -5.57 11.45 -2.78
CA VAL A 88 -6.10 10.46 -1.83
C VAL A 88 -6.21 9.11 -2.53
N PHE A 89 -6.76 9.07 -3.74
CA PHE A 89 -6.81 7.83 -4.53
C PHE A 89 -5.40 7.26 -4.74
N GLU A 90 -4.43 8.08 -5.15
CA GLU A 90 -3.04 7.66 -5.37
C GLU A 90 -2.45 7.00 -4.11
N ALA A 91 -2.64 7.63 -2.94
CA ALA A 91 -2.08 7.13 -1.69
C ALA A 91 -2.62 5.75 -1.32
N PHE A 92 -3.94 5.56 -1.38
CA PHE A 92 -4.57 4.26 -1.11
C PHE A 92 -4.23 3.24 -2.19
N TYR A 93 -4.31 3.62 -3.47
CA TYR A 93 -3.99 2.74 -4.59
C TYR A 93 -2.54 2.25 -4.54
N LYS A 94 -1.58 3.13 -4.25
CA LYS A 94 -0.15 2.80 -4.12
C LYS A 94 0.09 1.81 -2.98
N LYS A 95 -0.56 2.03 -1.83
CA LYS A 95 -0.47 1.13 -0.68
C LYS A 95 -1.01 -0.26 -1.00
N ASP A 96 -2.17 -0.32 -1.63
CA ASP A 96 -2.81 -1.59 -1.99
C ASP A 96 -2.05 -2.32 -3.11
N LEU A 97 -1.55 -1.59 -4.11
CA LEU A 97 -0.68 -2.12 -5.15
C LEU A 97 0.58 -2.75 -4.55
N ALA A 98 1.21 -2.10 -3.57
CA ALA A 98 2.38 -2.66 -2.91
C ALA A 98 2.09 -4.02 -2.25
N LYS A 99 0.93 -4.14 -1.58
CA LYS A 99 0.47 -5.41 -0.99
C LYS A 99 0.21 -6.47 -2.07
N ARG A 100 -0.39 -6.11 -3.20
CA ARG A 100 -0.66 -7.05 -4.31
C ARG A 100 0.62 -7.55 -4.98
N LEU A 101 1.58 -6.67 -5.24
CA LEU A 101 2.86 -6.99 -5.87
C LEU A 101 3.73 -7.89 -4.96
N LEU A 102 3.89 -7.55 -3.69
CA LEU A 102 4.81 -8.27 -2.80
C LEU A 102 4.28 -9.61 -2.31
N VAL A 103 2.96 -9.73 -2.15
CA VAL A 103 2.33 -10.94 -1.61
C VAL A 103 1.73 -11.84 -2.70
N GLY A 104 2.00 -11.51 -3.97
CA GLY A 104 1.67 -12.34 -5.13
C GLY A 104 0.17 -12.57 -5.28
N LYS A 105 -0.64 -11.52 -5.18
CA LYS A 105 -2.11 -11.61 -5.24
C LYS A 105 -2.74 -10.77 -6.35
N SER A 106 -2.01 -10.35 -7.38
CA SER A 106 -2.63 -9.73 -8.55
C SER A 106 -3.37 -10.78 -9.39
N ALA A 107 -4.53 -10.42 -9.93
CA ALA A 107 -5.33 -11.28 -10.81
C ALA A 107 -4.65 -11.50 -12.17
N SER A 108 -4.09 -10.42 -12.73
CA SER A 108 -3.32 -10.45 -13.98
C SER A 108 -2.29 -9.31 -13.96
N VAL A 109 -1.08 -9.59 -14.46
CA VAL A 109 -0.03 -8.57 -14.61
C VAL A 109 -0.43 -7.56 -15.69
N ASP A 110 -1.09 -8.03 -16.75
CA ASP A 110 -1.52 -7.19 -17.87
C ASP A 110 -2.66 -6.26 -17.45
N ALA A 111 -3.59 -6.73 -16.62
CA ALA A 111 -4.63 -5.87 -16.04
C ALA A 111 -4.06 -4.75 -15.16
N GLU A 112 -3.01 -5.02 -14.38
CA GLU A 112 -2.35 -4.00 -13.56
C GLU A 112 -1.60 -2.97 -14.43
N LYS A 113 -0.91 -3.43 -15.49
CA LYS A 113 -0.26 -2.56 -16.48
C LYS A 113 -1.28 -1.71 -17.25
N SER A 114 -2.42 -2.29 -17.62
CA SER A 114 -3.55 -1.57 -18.25
C SER A 114 -4.07 -0.46 -17.35
N MET A 115 -4.33 -0.76 -16.07
CA MET A 115 -4.79 0.24 -15.10
C MET A 115 -3.80 1.40 -14.93
N LEU A 116 -2.49 1.11 -14.88
CA LEU A 116 -1.48 2.16 -14.85
C LEU A 116 -1.47 3.03 -16.11
N SER A 117 -1.63 2.42 -17.29
CA SER A 117 -1.72 3.15 -18.55
C SER A 117 -2.91 4.13 -18.55
N LYS A 118 -4.08 3.67 -18.08
CA LYS A 118 -5.28 4.52 -17.94
C LYS A 118 -5.06 5.66 -16.95
N LEU A 119 -4.45 5.40 -15.81
CA LEU A 119 -4.10 6.45 -14.83
C LEU A 119 -3.13 7.48 -15.40
N LYS A 120 -2.15 7.02 -16.19
CA LYS A 120 -1.17 7.89 -16.86
C LYS A 120 -1.82 8.78 -17.91
N GLN A 121 -2.77 8.26 -18.67
CA GLN A 121 -3.53 9.01 -19.66
C GLN A 121 -4.35 10.14 -19.01
N GLU A 122 -4.99 9.86 -17.87
CA GLU A 122 -5.87 10.82 -17.19
C GLU A 122 -5.12 11.84 -16.33
N CYS A 123 -4.05 11.43 -15.63
CA CYS A 123 -3.34 12.28 -14.66
C CYS A 123 -1.96 12.77 -15.11
N GLY A 124 -1.41 12.18 -16.17
CA GLY A 124 -0.06 12.43 -16.67
C GLY A 124 1.03 11.60 -15.96
N GLY A 125 2.23 11.58 -16.55
CA GLY A 125 3.34 10.74 -16.08
C GLY A 125 3.92 11.10 -14.70
N GLY A 126 3.75 12.34 -14.23
CA GLY A 126 4.18 12.73 -12.88
C GLY A 126 3.42 11.96 -11.79
N PHE A 127 2.12 11.75 -11.99
CA PHE A 127 1.23 11.03 -11.07
C PHE A 127 1.56 9.53 -10.99
N THR A 128 1.84 8.90 -12.13
CA THR A 128 2.13 7.46 -12.18
C THR A 128 3.60 7.11 -11.96
N SER A 129 4.50 8.10 -11.91
CA SER A 129 5.96 7.89 -11.81
C SER A 129 6.38 6.91 -10.71
N LYS A 130 5.84 7.06 -9.50
CA LYS A 130 6.12 6.18 -8.36
C LYS A 130 5.59 4.76 -8.59
N LEU A 131 4.37 4.65 -9.12
CA LEU A 131 3.74 3.36 -9.41
C LEU A 131 4.50 2.59 -10.51
N GLU A 132 4.91 3.29 -11.57
CA GLU A 132 5.77 2.73 -12.62
C GLU A 132 7.13 2.28 -12.06
N GLY A 133 7.70 3.06 -11.13
CA GLY A 133 8.90 2.68 -10.39
C GLY A 133 8.76 1.39 -9.59
N MET A 134 7.61 1.16 -8.94
CA MET A 134 7.33 -0.09 -8.21
C MET A 134 7.35 -1.31 -9.14
N PHE A 135 6.82 -1.21 -10.37
CA PHE A 135 6.90 -2.30 -11.34
C PHE A 135 8.33 -2.56 -11.81
N LYS A 136 9.09 -1.51 -12.09
CA LYS A 136 10.51 -1.64 -12.47
C LYS A 136 11.33 -2.31 -11.37
N ASP A 137 11.09 -1.97 -10.10
CA ASP A 137 11.73 -2.62 -8.96
C ASP A 137 11.40 -4.13 -8.90
N MET A 138 10.17 -4.53 -9.23
CA MET A 138 9.79 -5.95 -9.28
C MET A 138 10.48 -6.72 -10.40
N GLU A 139 10.63 -6.12 -11.58
CA GLU A 139 11.35 -6.72 -12.70
C GLU A 139 12.84 -6.84 -12.38
N LEU A 140 13.48 -5.75 -11.92
CA LEU A 140 14.88 -5.74 -11.52
C LEU A 140 15.17 -6.74 -10.39
N SER A 141 14.26 -6.88 -9.43
CA SER A 141 14.40 -7.86 -8.34
C SER A 141 14.48 -9.29 -8.87
N LYS A 142 13.75 -9.64 -9.94
CA LYS A 142 13.82 -10.98 -10.54
C LYS A 142 15.21 -11.24 -11.12
N ASP A 143 15.75 -10.26 -11.85
CA ASP A 143 17.09 -10.37 -12.44
C ASP A 143 18.18 -10.49 -11.36
N ILE A 144 18.07 -9.70 -10.29
CA ILE A 144 18.97 -9.77 -9.13
C ILE A 144 18.90 -11.15 -8.47
N ASN A 145 17.70 -11.73 -8.31
CA ASN A 145 17.55 -13.06 -7.72
C ASN A 145 18.18 -14.16 -8.59
N ILE A 146 18.05 -14.08 -9.92
CA ILE A 146 18.72 -15.02 -10.84
C ILE A 146 20.24 -14.92 -10.67
N ALA A 147 20.77 -13.70 -10.67
CA ALA A 147 22.20 -13.46 -10.47
C ALA A 147 22.69 -13.89 -9.07
N PHE A 148 21.85 -13.76 -8.04
CA PHE A 148 22.16 -14.21 -6.68
C PHE A 148 22.20 -15.74 -6.61
N LYS A 149 21.22 -16.45 -7.21
CA LYS A 149 21.21 -17.92 -7.25
C LYS A 149 22.45 -18.48 -7.94
N GLN A 150 22.91 -17.84 -9.02
CA GLN A 150 24.16 -18.21 -9.68
C GLN A 150 25.40 -17.95 -8.80
N TYR A 151 25.45 -16.81 -8.13
CA TYR A 151 26.53 -16.48 -7.20
C TYR A 151 26.59 -17.45 -6.01
N ALA A 152 25.44 -17.73 -5.40
CA ALA A 152 25.32 -18.65 -4.27
C ALA A 152 25.68 -20.09 -4.65
N GLY A 153 25.36 -20.54 -5.87
CA GLY A 153 25.77 -21.86 -6.37
C GLY A 153 27.28 -22.00 -6.56
N ASN A 154 28.00 -20.90 -6.82
CA ASN A 154 29.45 -20.90 -7.02
C ASN A 154 30.24 -20.78 -5.70
N LEU A 155 29.66 -20.13 -4.68
CA LEU A 155 30.15 -20.23 -3.32
C LEU A 155 29.86 -21.66 -2.84
N GLN A 156 30.83 -22.57 -2.93
CA GLN A 156 30.83 -23.88 -2.24
C GLN A 156 30.87 -23.69 -0.70
N SER A 157 29.97 -22.88 -0.17
CA SER A 157 29.86 -22.52 1.24
C SER A 157 28.87 -23.46 1.92
N GLU A 158 29.07 -23.66 3.23
CA GLU A 158 28.20 -24.42 4.14
C GLU A 158 26.70 -24.00 4.10
N LEU A 159 26.36 -22.87 3.47
CA LEU A 159 24.99 -22.43 3.16
C LEU A 159 24.22 -23.37 2.22
N VAL A 160 24.90 -24.22 1.45
CA VAL A 160 24.26 -25.22 0.57
C VAL A 160 23.75 -26.43 1.39
N ALA A 161 24.19 -26.60 2.63
CA ALA A 161 23.67 -27.64 3.52
C ALA A 161 22.28 -27.32 4.08
N SER A 162 21.92 -26.03 4.18
CA SER A 162 20.58 -25.60 4.56
C SER A 162 19.65 -25.60 3.35
N ASN A 163 18.56 -26.39 3.43
CA ASN A 163 17.53 -26.53 2.38
C ASN A 163 16.62 -25.28 2.23
N LEU A 164 17.13 -24.06 2.45
CA LEU A 164 16.36 -22.83 2.43
C LEU A 164 16.51 -22.12 1.07
N ASP A 165 15.40 -22.00 0.33
CA ASP A 165 15.32 -21.22 -0.92
C ASP A 165 14.92 -19.77 -0.60
N LEU A 166 15.89 -18.85 -0.68
CA LEU A 166 15.68 -17.42 -0.47
C LEU A 166 15.36 -16.72 -1.79
N THR A 167 14.30 -15.91 -1.79
CA THR A 167 13.99 -14.95 -2.86
C THR A 167 13.80 -13.57 -2.22
N VAL A 168 14.46 -12.54 -2.75
CA VAL A 168 14.49 -11.19 -2.19
C VAL A 168 13.92 -10.17 -3.17
N SER A 169 12.98 -9.35 -2.71
CA SER A 169 12.47 -8.21 -3.49
C SER A 169 13.15 -6.93 -3.01
N ILE A 170 13.90 -6.28 -3.89
CA ILE A 170 14.61 -5.02 -3.63
C ILE A 170 13.74 -3.85 -4.06
N LEU A 171 13.46 -2.93 -3.13
CA LEU A 171 12.49 -1.85 -3.31
C LEU A 171 13.17 -0.48 -3.16
N THR A 172 12.90 0.43 -4.07
CA THR A 172 13.41 1.81 -4.00
C THR A 172 12.58 2.63 -3.01
N MET A 173 13.16 3.03 -1.88
CA MET A 173 12.44 3.67 -0.76
C MET A 173 11.55 4.86 -1.16
N GLY A 174 11.92 5.65 -2.17
CA GLY A 174 11.13 6.81 -2.62
C GLY A 174 9.88 6.47 -3.46
N TYR A 175 9.77 5.26 -4.00
CA TYR A 175 8.62 4.83 -4.81
C TYR A 175 7.56 4.10 -3.99
N TRP A 176 7.98 3.35 -2.98
CA TRP A 176 7.11 2.50 -2.19
C TRP A 176 6.50 3.27 -1.00
N PRO A 177 5.40 2.78 -0.42
CA PRO A 177 4.90 3.30 0.85
C PRO A 177 5.96 3.24 1.96
N THR A 178 5.94 4.20 2.88
CA THR A 178 6.80 4.15 4.06
C THR A 178 6.29 3.08 5.02
N TYR A 179 7.15 2.10 5.31
CA TYR A 179 6.91 1.03 6.27
C TYR A 179 7.61 1.34 7.61
N PRO A 180 6.94 1.12 8.75
CA PRO A 180 7.59 1.24 10.04
C PRO A 180 8.65 0.15 10.18
N VAL A 181 9.80 0.53 10.73
CA VAL A 181 10.87 -0.42 11.05
C VAL A 181 10.42 -1.22 12.26
N MET A 182 10.46 -2.54 12.14
CA MET A 182 10.26 -3.44 13.27
C MET A 182 11.49 -4.32 13.42
N GLU A 183 12.00 -4.36 14.64
CA GLU A 183 13.07 -5.27 15.02
C GLU A 183 12.45 -6.61 15.42
N VAL A 184 12.99 -7.70 14.90
CA VAL A 184 12.57 -9.05 15.26
C VAL A 184 13.79 -9.95 15.40
N THR A 185 13.68 -10.95 16.25
CA THR A 185 14.72 -11.97 16.41
C THR A 185 14.56 -13.02 15.32
N LEU A 186 15.53 -13.07 14.39
CA LEU A 186 15.56 -14.07 13.33
C LEU A 186 16.42 -15.28 13.75
N PRO A 187 16.06 -16.51 13.35
CA PRO A 187 16.94 -17.67 13.49
C PRO A 187 18.30 -17.42 12.83
N MET A 188 19.37 -17.97 13.41
CA MET A 188 20.75 -17.77 12.96
C MET A 188 20.92 -18.13 11.47
N GLU A 189 20.29 -19.20 11.00
CA GLU A 189 20.30 -19.59 9.60
C GLU A 189 19.77 -18.46 8.69
N MET A 190 18.61 -17.85 9.03
CA MET A 190 18.04 -16.76 8.24
C MET A 190 18.95 -15.52 8.21
N VAL A 191 19.62 -15.22 9.33
CA VAL A 191 20.59 -14.11 9.42
C VAL A 191 21.77 -14.33 8.48
N GLN A 192 22.32 -15.56 8.44
CA GLN A 192 23.41 -15.90 7.53
C GLN A 192 23.02 -15.68 6.06
N TYR A 193 21.82 -16.12 5.66
CA TYR A 193 21.31 -15.87 4.31
C TYR A 193 21.15 -14.38 4.00
N GLN A 194 20.65 -13.58 4.95
CA GLN A 194 20.55 -12.13 4.79
C GLN A 194 21.94 -11.49 4.62
N ASP A 195 22.94 -11.90 5.40
CA ASP A 195 24.30 -11.38 5.32
C ASP A 195 24.98 -11.70 3.99
N VAL A 196 24.81 -12.92 3.49
CA VAL A 196 25.35 -13.34 2.19
C VAL A 196 24.71 -12.54 1.06
N PHE A 197 23.39 -12.34 1.12
CA PHE A 197 22.69 -11.49 0.16
C PHE A 197 23.14 -10.03 0.26
N ASN A 198 23.29 -9.48 1.47
CA ASN A 198 23.77 -8.12 1.69
C ASN A 198 25.15 -7.90 1.08
N LYS A 199 26.09 -8.82 1.32
CA LYS A 199 27.45 -8.77 0.73
C LYS A 199 27.40 -8.82 -0.80
N PHE A 200 26.61 -9.73 -1.37
CA PHE A 200 26.42 -9.83 -2.81
C PHE A 200 25.87 -8.54 -3.42
N TYR A 201 24.82 -7.99 -2.83
CA TYR A 201 24.14 -6.80 -3.36
C TYR A 201 25.03 -5.55 -3.25
N LEU A 202 25.63 -5.31 -2.08
CA LEU A 202 26.50 -4.16 -1.86
C LEU A 202 27.80 -4.22 -2.66
N GLY A 203 28.31 -5.42 -2.93
CA GLY A 203 29.45 -5.63 -3.82
C GLY A 203 29.19 -5.21 -5.27
N LYS A 204 27.95 -5.38 -5.76
CA LYS A 204 27.54 -4.96 -7.11
C LYS A 204 27.00 -3.52 -7.17
N HIS A 205 26.46 -3.01 -6.07
CA HIS A 205 25.80 -1.72 -5.99
C HIS A 205 26.42 -0.83 -4.91
N SER A 206 27.60 -0.27 -5.22
CA SER A 206 28.31 0.65 -4.32
C SER A 206 27.51 1.92 -4.03
N GLY A 207 27.63 2.43 -2.80
CA GLY A 207 26.95 3.65 -2.35
C GLY A 207 25.48 3.47 -1.96
N ARG A 208 24.97 2.23 -1.90
CA ARG A 208 23.62 1.92 -1.41
C ARG A 208 23.64 1.41 0.03
N LYS A 209 22.51 1.57 0.72
CA LYS A 209 22.24 0.97 2.03
C LYS A 209 20.98 0.12 1.93
N LEU A 210 21.05 -1.11 2.43
CA LEU A 210 19.90 -2.00 2.53
C LEU A 210 19.24 -1.88 3.89
N GLN A 211 17.92 -2.04 3.91
CA GLN A 211 17.11 -2.10 5.11
C GLN A 211 16.03 -3.16 4.93
N TRP A 212 16.13 -4.24 5.71
CA TRP A 212 15.17 -5.34 5.67
C TRP A 212 13.84 -4.94 6.33
N GLN A 213 12.73 -5.39 5.76
CA GLN A 213 11.37 -5.08 6.21
C GLN A 213 10.62 -6.36 6.59
N PRO A 214 10.72 -6.82 7.86
CA PRO A 214 10.08 -8.06 8.32
C PRO A 214 8.56 -8.10 8.11
N THR A 215 7.93 -6.92 8.17
CA THR A 215 6.50 -6.69 7.90
C THR A 215 6.00 -7.24 6.57
N LEU A 216 6.87 -7.29 5.56
CA LEU A 216 6.54 -7.69 4.19
C LEU A 216 7.00 -9.13 3.90
N GLY A 217 7.76 -9.73 4.83
CA GLY A 217 8.28 -11.07 4.72
C GLY A 217 7.18 -12.12 4.78
N HIS A 218 7.34 -13.17 3.98
CA HIS A 218 6.54 -14.37 4.00
C HIS A 218 7.40 -15.57 3.59
N CYS A 219 7.01 -16.76 4.04
CA CYS A 219 7.72 -17.99 3.71
C CYS A 219 6.77 -19.19 3.66
N VAL A 220 7.32 -20.33 3.25
CA VAL A 220 6.63 -21.61 3.25
C VAL A 220 7.32 -22.52 4.26
N LEU A 221 6.58 -23.00 5.25
CA LEU A 221 7.07 -23.96 6.23
C LEU A 221 6.57 -25.35 5.89
N LYS A 222 7.42 -26.37 6.03
CA LYS A 222 6.99 -27.77 6.05
C LYS A 222 6.62 -28.12 7.49
N ALA A 223 5.41 -28.60 7.69
CA ALA A 223 4.89 -28.98 8.99
C ALA A 223 4.52 -30.46 9.00
N TRP A 224 4.96 -31.16 10.05
CA TRP A 224 4.70 -32.57 10.28
C TRP A 224 3.55 -32.70 11.29
N PHE A 225 2.38 -33.14 10.81
CA PHE A 225 1.22 -33.44 11.64
C PHE A 225 0.96 -34.95 11.66
N ASN A 226 0.22 -35.44 12.64
CA ASN A 226 -0.09 -36.87 12.78
C ASN A 226 -0.84 -37.44 11.57
N GLN A 227 -1.66 -36.60 10.90
CA GLN A 227 -2.42 -36.99 9.70
C GLN A 227 -1.69 -36.71 8.38
N GLY A 228 -0.40 -36.40 8.45
CA GLY A 228 0.48 -36.25 7.29
C GLY A 228 1.08 -34.85 7.15
N ASN A 229 2.08 -34.78 6.27
CA ASN A 229 2.88 -33.58 6.07
C ASN A 229 2.09 -32.53 5.28
N LYS A 230 2.27 -31.26 5.65
CA LYS A 230 1.61 -30.10 5.01
C LYS A 230 2.62 -29.00 4.76
N GLU A 231 2.31 -28.12 3.80
CA GLU A 231 3.04 -26.89 3.58
C GLU A 231 2.21 -25.69 4.03
N LEU A 232 2.75 -24.88 4.92
CA LEU A 232 2.09 -23.68 5.45
C LEU A 232 2.69 -22.44 4.80
N GLN A 233 1.91 -21.75 3.96
CA GLN A 233 2.27 -20.41 3.49
C GLN A 233 1.88 -19.40 4.56
N VAL A 234 2.88 -18.76 5.17
CA VAL A 234 2.75 -17.92 6.36
C VAL A 234 3.49 -16.58 6.19
N SER A 235 3.15 -15.58 6.99
CA SER A 235 3.98 -14.37 7.13
C SER A 235 5.27 -14.70 7.90
N LEU A 236 6.26 -13.82 7.82
CA LEU A 236 7.49 -13.98 8.60
C LEU A 236 7.20 -14.02 10.12
N PHE A 237 6.33 -13.15 10.62
CA PHE A 237 5.93 -13.18 12.04
C PHE A 237 5.28 -14.50 12.45
N GLN A 238 4.37 -15.03 11.62
CA GLN A 238 3.78 -16.35 11.85
C GLN A 238 4.85 -17.44 11.86
N ALA A 239 5.84 -17.35 10.97
CA ALA A 239 6.92 -18.33 10.89
C ALA A 239 7.81 -18.32 12.13
N LEU A 240 8.21 -17.13 12.60
CA LEU A 240 9.00 -16.98 13.83
C LEU A 240 8.29 -17.61 15.02
N VAL A 241 6.98 -17.37 15.18
CA VAL A 241 6.18 -17.98 16.24
C VAL A 241 6.13 -19.51 16.09
N LEU A 242 5.88 -20.03 14.89
CA LEU A 242 5.75 -21.47 14.67
C LEU A 242 7.07 -22.24 14.87
N ILE A 243 8.21 -21.63 14.53
CA ILE A 243 9.54 -22.25 14.69
C ILE A 243 9.86 -22.50 16.17
N LEU A 244 9.39 -21.66 17.09
CA LEU A 244 9.61 -21.86 18.54
C LEU A 244 9.02 -23.19 19.04
N PHE A 245 7.97 -23.70 18.39
CA PHE A 245 7.34 -24.95 18.78
C PHE A 245 8.14 -26.20 18.39
N ASN A 246 9.30 -26.05 17.73
CA ASN A 246 10.23 -27.17 17.54
C ASN A 246 10.98 -27.51 18.84
N ASP A 247 11.17 -26.54 19.74
CA ASP A 247 11.93 -26.70 21.00
C ASP A 247 11.03 -26.74 22.24
N GLY A 248 9.73 -26.42 22.12
CA GLY A 248 8.79 -26.42 23.24
C GLY A 248 7.32 -26.52 22.83
N ASP A 249 6.57 -27.38 23.50
CA ASP A 249 5.17 -27.68 23.13
C ASP A 249 4.13 -26.71 23.70
N ASN A 250 4.47 -25.92 24.72
CA ASN A 250 3.54 -25.05 25.44
C ASN A 250 4.20 -23.73 25.83
N LEU A 251 3.84 -22.65 25.13
CA LEU A 251 4.45 -21.33 25.28
C LEU A 251 3.39 -20.30 25.68
N SER A 252 3.71 -19.42 26.63
CA SER A 252 2.87 -18.28 26.96
C SER A 252 3.06 -17.12 25.96
N LEU A 253 2.14 -16.15 25.96
CA LEU A 253 2.31 -14.92 25.18
C LEU A 253 3.64 -14.22 25.49
N GLU A 254 4.02 -14.16 26.77
CA GLU A 254 5.24 -13.49 27.22
C GLU A 254 6.50 -14.20 26.71
N ASP A 255 6.53 -15.54 26.74
CA ASP A 255 7.66 -16.33 26.23
C ASP A 255 7.85 -16.09 24.73
N ILE A 256 6.76 -16.12 23.96
CA ILE A 256 6.79 -15.90 22.51
C ILE A 256 7.25 -14.47 22.20
N LYS A 257 6.77 -13.48 22.97
CA LYS A 257 7.16 -12.08 22.82
C LYS A 257 8.64 -11.88 23.07
N ALA A 258 9.16 -12.44 24.17
CA ALA A 258 10.57 -12.35 24.51
C ALA A 258 11.47 -13.03 23.46
N ALA A 259 11.06 -14.19 22.94
CA ALA A 259 11.84 -14.94 21.96
C ALA A 259 11.86 -14.30 20.57
N THR A 260 10.72 -13.73 20.12
CA THR A 260 10.59 -13.18 18.75
C THR A 260 10.83 -11.67 18.64
N ASN A 261 10.73 -10.94 19.76
CA ASN A 261 10.77 -9.48 19.83
C ASN A 261 9.70 -8.78 18.96
N ILE A 262 8.56 -9.43 18.69
CA ILE A 262 7.45 -8.84 17.93
C ILE A 262 6.64 -7.89 18.84
N GLU A 263 6.26 -6.73 18.32
CA GLU A 263 5.42 -5.77 19.03
C GLU A 263 4.07 -6.39 19.45
N ASP A 264 3.61 -6.04 20.66
CA ASP A 264 2.44 -6.63 21.32
C ASP A 264 1.18 -6.68 20.44
N GLY A 265 0.85 -5.54 19.81
CA GLY A 265 -0.32 -5.43 18.94
C GLY A 265 -0.24 -6.34 17.72
N GLU A 266 0.94 -6.46 17.10
CA GLU A 266 1.15 -7.33 15.94
C GLU A 266 1.25 -8.81 16.34
N LEU A 267 1.83 -9.11 17.49
CA LEU A 267 1.95 -10.46 18.02
C LEU A 267 0.58 -11.06 18.34
N ARG A 268 -0.29 -10.31 19.04
CA ARG A 268 -1.67 -10.77 19.34
C ARG A 268 -2.45 -11.08 18.09
N ARG A 269 -2.36 -10.20 17.08
CA ARG A 269 -2.96 -10.47 15.77
C ARG A 269 -2.37 -11.75 15.19
N THR A 270 -1.05 -11.85 15.10
CA THR A 270 -0.34 -13.02 14.56
C THR A 270 -0.82 -14.32 15.20
N LEU A 271 -0.90 -14.37 16.53
CA LEU A 271 -1.40 -15.51 17.29
C LEU A 271 -2.90 -15.77 17.06
N GLN A 272 -3.72 -14.73 16.95
CA GLN A 272 -5.13 -14.86 16.61
C GLN A 272 -5.32 -15.58 15.26
N SER A 273 -4.48 -15.31 14.25
CA SER A 273 -4.56 -16.02 12.97
C SER A 273 -4.17 -17.50 13.05
N LEU A 274 -3.24 -17.85 13.93
CA LEU A 274 -2.70 -19.21 14.07
C LEU A 274 -3.57 -20.08 14.98
N ALA A 275 -4.25 -19.49 15.97
CA ALA A 275 -4.98 -20.23 17.02
C ALA A 275 -6.51 -20.03 17.00
N CYS A 276 -6.99 -18.82 16.69
CA CYS A 276 -8.41 -18.48 16.75
C CYS A 276 -9.11 -18.54 15.38
N GLY A 277 -8.32 -18.55 14.29
CA GLY A 277 -8.79 -18.52 12.92
C GLY A 277 -9.41 -19.83 12.41
N LYS A 278 -9.51 -19.93 11.08
CA LYS A 278 -9.99 -21.14 10.38
C LYS A 278 -8.93 -22.26 10.37
N ALA A 279 -7.67 -21.90 10.16
CA ALA A 279 -6.54 -22.83 10.19
C ALA A 279 -5.89 -22.76 11.58
N ARG A 280 -6.34 -23.62 12.49
CA ARG A 280 -5.90 -23.66 13.89
C ARG A 280 -4.71 -24.60 14.05
N VAL A 281 -3.55 -24.14 13.60
CA VAL A 281 -2.29 -24.88 13.75
C VAL A 281 -1.77 -24.81 15.19
N LEU A 282 -2.23 -23.82 15.96
CA LEU A 282 -2.03 -23.73 17.40
C LEU A 282 -3.38 -23.85 18.14
N GLN A 283 -3.36 -24.36 19.37
CA GLN A 283 -4.47 -24.38 20.29
C GLN A 283 -4.24 -23.33 21.39
N LYS A 284 -5.20 -22.43 21.59
CA LYS A 284 -5.18 -21.42 22.65
C LYS A 284 -5.90 -21.91 23.90
N ASN A 285 -5.27 -21.74 25.06
CA ASN A 285 -5.82 -22.02 26.37
C ASN A 285 -5.74 -20.76 27.24
N PRO A 286 -6.88 -20.21 27.73
CA PRO A 286 -8.26 -20.62 27.46
C PRO A 286 -8.72 -20.35 26.02
N ARG A 287 -9.68 -21.13 25.52
CA ARG A 287 -10.26 -20.93 24.17
C ARG A 287 -11.04 -19.62 24.13
N GLY A 288 -10.81 -18.81 23.08
CA GLY A 288 -11.45 -17.52 22.90
C GLY A 288 -11.17 -16.94 21.52
N ARG A 289 -11.86 -15.84 21.18
CA ARG A 289 -11.63 -15.11 19.92
C ARG A 289 -10.42 -14.19 19.99
N ASP A 290 -10.13 -13.67 21.18
CA ASP A 290 -9.07 -12.70 21.43
C ASP A 290 -7.92 -13.33 22.22
N VAL A 291 -6.75 -12.69 22.12
CA VAL A 291 -5.52 -13.09 22.79
C VAL A 291 -5.27 -12.19 23.99
N ALA A 292 -5.34 -12.76 25.19
CA ALA A 292 -5.07 -12.13 26.48
C ALA A 292 -3.65 -12.48 26.98
N ASP A 293 -3.19 -11.74 28.00
CA ASP A 293 -1.81 -11.78 28.48
C ASP A 293 -1.39 -13.13 29.04
N ASN A 294 -2.33 -13.78 29.75
CA ASN A 294 -2.11 -15.07 30.40
C ASN A 294 -2.45 -16.27 29.49
N ASP A 295 -2.71 -16.02 28.21
CA ASP A 295 -3.00 -17.10 27.27
C ASP A 295 -1.76 -17.94 26.98
N ARG A 296 -1.98 -19.25 26.87
CA ARG A 296 -0.98 -20.22 26.46
C ARG A 296 -1.34 -20.86 25.13
N PHE A 297 -0.31 -21.18 24.36
CA PHE A 297 -0.43 -21.72 23.03
C PHE A 297 0.28 -23.08 22.98
N VAL A 298 -0.40 -24.05 22.38
CA VAL A 298 0.10 -25.43 22.22
C VAL A 298 0.05 -25.82 20.75
N PHE A 299 1.05 -26.55 20.26
CA PHE A 299 1.04 -27.07 18.90
C PHE A 299 -0.11 -28.08 18.68
N ASN A 300 -0.89 -27.90 17.60
CA ASN A 300 -2.01 -28.77 17.28
C ASN A 300 -1.59 -29.95 16.40
N ALA A 301 -1.06 -31.03 16.98
CA ALA A 301 -0.63 -32.22 16.24
C ALA A 301 -1.78 -32.92 15.47
N GLU A 302 -3.02 -32.75 15.92
CA GLU A 302 -4.24 -33.31 15.31
C GLU A 302 -4.84 -32.43 14.21
N PHE A 303 -4.16 -31.35 13.81
CA PHE A 303 -4.67 -30.45 12.78
C PHE A 303 -4.92 -31.18 11.45
N THR A 304 -6.10 -30.94 10.87
CA THR A 304 -6.52 -31.56 9.61
C THR A 304 -6.89 -30.52 8.57
N ASN A 305 -6.51 -30.77 7.32
CA ASN A 305 -6.91 -29.96 6.19
C ASN A 305 -6.91 -30.80 4.91
N LYS A 306 -7.92 -30.58 4.05
CA LYS A 306 -8.03 -31.28 2.76
C LYS A 306 -6.89 -30.92 1.81
N LEU A 307 -6.36 -29.71 1.91
CA LEU A 307 -5.29 -29.23 1.04
C LEU A 307 -3.91 -29.63 1.61
N PHE A 308 -2.94 -29.84 0.72
CA PHE A 308 -1.54 -30.05 1.09
C PHE A 308 -0.85 -28.71 1.42
N ARG A 309 -0.96 -27.75 0.50
CA ARG A 309 -0.48 -26.38 0.69
C ARG A 309 -1.59 -25.50 1.24
N ILE A 310 -1.40 -25.01 2.45
CA ILE A 310 -2.39 -24.27 3.24
C ILE A 310 -1.89 -22.83 3.37
N LYS A 311 -2.70 -21.89 2.91
CA LYS A 311 -2.45 -20.47 3.14
C LYS A 311 -3.10 -20.06 4.44
N ILE A 312 -2.30 -19.87 5.49
CA ILE A 312 -2.80 -19.32 6.74
C ILE A 312 -3.02 -17.83 6.50
N ASN A 313 -4.17 -17.33 6.94
CA ASN A 313 -4.60 -15.98 6.59
C ASN A 313 -3.57 -14.96 7.09
N GLN A 314 -2.84 -14.36 6.17
CA GLN A 314 -1.83 -13.34 6.46
C GLN A 314 -2.57 -12.07 6.87
N ILE A 315 -2.55 -11.73 8.15
CA ILE A 315 -3.18 -10.52 8.69
C ILE A 315 -2.70 -9.25 7.99
N GLN A 316 -1.47 -9.27 7.46
CA GLN A 316 -0.85 -8.26 6.59
C GLN A 316 -1.79 -7.71 5.49
N MET A 317 -2.79 -8.50 5.08
CA MET A 317 -3.71 -8.18 3.99
C MET A 317 -4.81 -7.20 4.33
N LYS A 318 -5.24 -7.13 5.59
CA LYS A 318 -6.33 -6.22 5.99
C LYS A 318 -5.72 -4.91 6.45
N GLU A 319 -6.15 -3.80 5.84
CA GLU A 319 -5.86 -2.48 6.36
C GLU A 319 -6.47 -2.32 7.76
N THR A 320 -5.69 -1.85 8.72
CA THR A 320 -6.17 -1.50 10.06
C THR A 320 -6.72 -0.07 10.04
N ASN A 321 -7.60 0.25 10.99
CA ASN A 321 -8.09 1.63 11.14
C ASN A 321 -6.96 2.62 11.41
N GLU A 322 -5.90 2.18 12.10
CA GLU A 322 -4.69 2.97 12.35
C GLU A 322 -3.93 3.25 11.05
N GLU A 323 -3.71 2.21 10.22
CA GLU A 323 -3.06 2.38 8.93
C GLU A 323 -3.88 3.27 7.98
N GLN A 324 -5.22 3.17 8.02
CA GLN A 324 -6.08 4.03 7.21
C GLN A 324 -5.94 5.49 7.64
N LYS A 325 -6.07 5.79 8.94
CA LYS A 325 -5.90 7.14 9.49
C LYS A 325 -4.51 7.70 9.21
N ALA A 326 -3.47 6.87 9.36
CA ALA A 326 -2.09 7.27 9.04
C ALA A 326 -1.91 7.61 7.56
N THR A 327 -2.61 6.91 6.66
CA THR A 327 -2.59 7.21 5.22
C THR A 327 -3.28 8.54 4.94
N GLU A 328 -4.45 8.78 5.55
CA GLU A 328 -5.18 10.06 5.42
C GLU A 328 -4.37 11.25 5.95
N GLU A 329 -3.74 11.10 7.12
CA GLU A 329 -2.90 12.13 7.74
C GLU A 329 -1.69 12.47 6.86
N ARG A 330 -1.02 11.48 6.28
CA ARG A 330 0.10 11.69 5.35
C ARG A 330 -0.33 12.47 4.12
N VAL A 331 -1.50 12.16 3.54
CA VAL A 331 -2.03 12.93 2.40
C VAL A 331 -2.26 14.39 2.79
N TYR A 332 -2.80 14.65 3.98
CA TYR A 332 -3.00 16.03 4.45
C TYR A 332 -1.68 16.78 4.64
N GLN A 333 -0.65 16.13 5.19
CA GLN A 333 0.68 16.71 5.32
C GLN A 333 1.34 16.97 3.96
N ASP A 334 1.25 16.02 3.03
CA ASP A 334 1.77 16.16 1.66
C ASP A 334 1.12 17.34 0.92
N ARG A 335 -0.19 17.56 1.12
CA ARG A 335 -0.89 18.73 0.58
C ARG A 335 -0.28 20.05 1.08
N GLN A 336 0.13 20.13 2.35
CA GLN A 336 0.75 21.33 2.90
C GLN A 336 2.09 21.64 2.21
N TYR A 337 2.93 20.62 2.00
CA TYR A 337 4.19 20.80 1.27
C TYR A 337 3.96 21.17 -0.20
N GLN A 338 2.93 20.61 -0.83
CA GLN A 338 2.56 20.99 -2.20
C GLN A 338 2.06 22.44 -2.29
N ILE A 339 1.28 22.90 -1.31
CA ILE A 339 0.85 24.30 -1.19
C ILE A 339 2.06 25.21 -1.06
N ASP A 340 2.97 24.91 -0.12
CA ASP A 340 4.19 25.69 0.07
C ASP A 340 5.02 25.79 -1.21
N ALA A 341 5.29 24.66 -1.85
CA ALA A 341 6.07 24.60 -3.07
C ALA A 341 5.40 25.36 -4.22
N ALA A 342 4.06 25.34 -4.30
CA ALA A 342 3.30 26.13 -5.27
C ALA A 342 3.41 27.63 -4.98
N ILE A 343 3.21 28.07 -3.73
CA ILE A 343 3.34 29.47 -3.33
C ILE A 343 4.74 29.99 -3.67
N VAL A 344 5.80 29.29 -3.24
CA VAL A 344 7.19 29.70 -3.50
C VAL A 344 7.47 29.79 -5.00
N ARG A 345 6.96 28.84 -5.80
CA ARG A 345 7.16 28.86 -7.26
C ARG A 345 6.45 30.05 -7.93
N ILE A 346 5.21 30.33 -7.54
CA ILE A 346 4.44 31.48 -8.04
C ILE A 346 5.13 32.78 -7.65
N MET A 347 5.45 32.95 -6.37
CA MET A 347 6.08 34.16 -5.84
C MET A 347 7.46 34.39 -6.46
N LYS A 348 8.27 33.34 -6.64
CA LYS A 348 9.58 33.45 -7.31
C LYS A 348 9.47 33.95 -8.75
N MET A 349 8.41 33.57 -9.46
CA MET A 349 8.15 33.95 -10.85
C MET A 349 7.57 35.37 -10.97
N ARG A 350 6.56 35.69 -10.14
CA ARG A 350 5.82 36.97 -10.20
C ARG A 350 6.52 38.11 -9.46
N LYS A 351 7.38 37.78 -8.49
CA LYS A 351 8.08 38.68 -7.54
C LYS A 351 7.16 39.46 -6.61
N THR A 352 6.08 40.02 -7.12
CA THR A 352 5.07 40.76 -6.36
C THR A 352 3.69 40.31 -6.81
N LEU A 353 2.80 39.99 -5.87
CA LEU A 353 1.45 39.53 -6.19
C LEU A 353 0.45 39.90 -5.09
N THR A 354 -0.77 40.26 -5.47
CA THR A 354 -1.85 40.50 -4.52
C THR A 354 -2.43 39.19 -3.99
N HIS A 355 -3.03 39.21 -2.81
CA HIS A 355 -3.61 38.04 -2.18
C HIS A 355 -4.63 37.33 -3.08
N ASN A 356 -5.58 38.06 -3.65
CA ASN A 356 -6.61 37.45 -4.50
C ASN A 356 -6.03 36.79 -5.76
N LEU A 357 -5.02 37.39 -6.38
CA LEU A 357 -4.34 36.82 -7.54
C LEU A 357 -3.53 35.57 -7.17
N LEU A 358 -2.84 35.59 -6.03
CA LEU A 358 -2.12 34.42 -5.52
C LEU A 358 -3.08 33.25 -5.27
N ILE A 359 -4.21 33.52 -4.59
CA ILE A 359 -5.22 32.50 -4.31
C ILE A 359 -5.81 31.93 -5.61
N SER A 360 -6.08 32.77 -6.61
CA SER A 360 -6.56 32.32 -7.92
C SER A 360 -5.54 31.44 -8.64
N GLU A 361 -4.27 31.82 -8.68
CA GLU A 361 -3.21 30.99 -9.28
C GLU A 361 -3.03 29.66 -8.53
N LEU A 362 -3.15 29.65 -7.19
CA LEU A 362 -3.09 28.43 -6.40
C LEU A 362 -4.26 27.49 -6.70
N TYR A 363 -5.48 27.98 -6.84
CA TYR A 363 -6.62 27.15 -7.23
C TYR A 363 -6.48 26.55 -8.64
N ASN A 364 -5.80 27.26 -9.55
CA ASN A 364 -5.51 26.74 -10.89
C ASN A 364 -4.40 25.67 -10.89
N GLN A 365 -3.41 25.80 -10.00
CA GLN A 365 -2.25 24.90 -9.95
C GLN A 365 -2.50 23.65 -9.09
N LEU A 366 -3.24 23.78 -7.99
CA LEU A 366 -3.48 22.69 -7.03
C LEU A 366 -4.66 21.84 -7.49
N LYS A 367 -4.42 20.53 -7.64
CA LYS A 367 -5.43 19.57 -8.12
C LYS A 367 -6.30 18.98 -7.00
N PHE A 368 -6.36 19.62 -5.83
CA PHE A 368 -7.14 19.15 -4.68
C PHE A 368 -7.82 20.32 -3.95
N PRO A 369 -8.93 20.09 -3.24
CA PRO A 369 -9.61 21.14 -2.50
C PRO A 369 -8.73 21.69 -1.37
N VAL A 370 -8.61 23.01 -1.29
CA VAL A 370 -7.89 23.72 -0.22
C VAL A 370 -8.81 24.69 0.49
N LYS A 371 -8.82 24.64 1.83
CA LYS A 371 -9.58 25.58 2.65
C LYS A 371 -8.83 26.92 2.71
N PRO A 372 -9.52 28.07 2.63
CA PRO A 372 -8.88 29.39 2.74
C PRO A 372 -8.07 29.58 4.03
N ALA A 373 -8.54 29.00 5.14
CA ALA A 373 -7.82 29.04 6.41
C ALA A 373 -6.45 28.33 6.36
N ASP A 374 -6.37 27.20 5.63
CA ASP A 374 -5.13 26.45 5.46
C ASP A 374 -4.13 27.25 4.61
N LEU A 375 -4.60 27.88 3.52
CA LEU A 375 -3.77 28.77 2.68
C LEU A 375 -3.20 29.93 3.49
N LYS A 376 -4.03 30.59 4.30
CA LYS A 376 -3.59 31.70 5.16
C LYS A 376 -2.48 31.25 6.11
N LYS A 377 -2.67 30.12 6.78
CA LYS A 377 -1.66 29.54 7.69
C LYS A 377 -0.35 29.19 6.98
N ARG A 378 -0.41 28.69 5.73
CA ARG A 378 0.79 28.40 4.94
C ARG A 378 1.53 29.67 4.50
N ILE A 379 0.79 30.71 4.09
CA ILE A 379 1.38 32.01 3.74
C ILE A 379 2.08 32.63 4.96
N GLU A 380 1.45 32.62 6.14
CA GLU A 380 2.07 33.10 7.39
C GLU A 380 3.35 32.32 7.69
N SER A 381 3.32 30.99 7.61
CA SER A 381 4.52 30.16 7.79
C SER A 381 5.64 30.42 6.78
N LEU A 382 5.32 30.87 5.56
CA LEU A 382 6.33 31.24 4.56
C LEU A 382 6.90 32.64 4.80
N ILE A 383 6.11 33.54 5.40
CA ILE A 383 6.58 34.85 5.85
C ILE A 383 7.54 34.70 7.03
N ASP A 384 7.17 33.90 8.03
CA ASP A 384 8.01 33.63 9.21
C ASP A 384 9.34 32.94 8.88
N ARG A 385 9.43 32.31 7.69
CA ARG A 385 10.64 31.64 7.17
C ARG A 385 11.38 32.48 6.12
N ASP A 386 11.04 33.76 5.98
CA ASP A 386 11.68 34.73 5.08
C ASP A 386 11.64 34.34 3.59
N TYR A 387 10.67 33.52 3.15
CA TYR A 387 10.48 33.24 1.72
C TYR A 387 9.76 34.38 0.99
N MET A 388 8.92 35.11 1.71
CA MET A 388 8.11 36.22 1.21
C MET A 388 7.79 37.19 2.34
N GLU A 389 7.47 38.43 2.04
CA GLU A 389 7.05 39.43 3.02
C GLU A 389 5.75 40.12 2.57
N ARG A 390 5.07 40.75 3.52
CA ARG A 390 3.97 41.68 3.20
C ARG A 390 4.56 43.00 2.76
N ASP A 391 3.93 43.62 1.77
CA ASP A 391 4.30 44.97 1.38
C ASP A 391 4.09 45.96 2.54
N LYS A 392 4.98 46.96 2.64
CA LYS A 392 4.98 47.94 3.74
C LYS A 392 3.74 48.84 3.71
N ASP A 393 3.24 49.13 2.52
CA ASP A 393 2.14 50.07 2.31
C ASP A 393 0.81 49.35 2.10
N ASN A 394 0.83 48.06 1.72
CA ASN A 394 -0.37 47.29 1.39
C ASN A 394 -0.34 45.85 1.95
N ALA A 395 -1.10 45.60 3.02
CA ALA A 395 -1.21 44.28 3.66
C ALA A 395 -1.82 43.17 2.76
N ASN A 396 -2.45 43.53 1.63
CA ASN A 396 -2.99 42.60 0.63
C ASN A 396 -2.00 42.27 -0.49
N GLN A 397 -0.76 42.74 -0.41
CA GLN A 397 0.29 42.51 -1.38
C GLN A 397 1.46 41.80 -0.73
N TYR A 398 2.03 40.84 -1.46
CA TYR A 398 3.18 40.07 -1.03
C TYR A 398 4.34 40.27 -1.99
N ASN A 399 5.56 40.32 -1.43
CA ASN A 399 6.82 40.43 -2.16
C ASN A 399 7.68 39.18 -1.87
N TYR A 400 8.39 38.67 -2.88
CA TYR A 400 9.31 37.53 -2.74
C TYR A 400 10.68 38.01 -2.24
N VAL A 401 11.23 37.33 -1.23
CA VAL A 401 12.42 37.81 -0.48
C VAL A 401 13.66 36.92 -0.67
N ALA A 402 13.48 35.66 -1.07
CA ALA A 402 14.54 34.65 -1.14
C ALA A 402 15.34 34.58 -2.45
#